data_AF-A0AAE1HP29-F1
#
_entry.id   AF-A0AAE1HP29-F1
#
_cell.length_a   1.000
_cell.length_b   1.000
_cell.length_c   1.000
_cell.angle_alpha   90.00
_cell.angle_beta   90.00
_cell.angle_gamma   90.00
#
_symmetry.space_group_name_H-M   'P 1'
#
loop_
_entity.id
_entity.type
_entity.pdbx_description
1 polymer ?
#
loop_
_entity_poly.entity_id
_entity_poly.type
_entity_poly.pdbx_seq_one_letter_code
_entity_poly.pdbx_strand_id
1 'polypeptide(L)'
;MRPVDVTPDRVLEVYNNLYHGMNNSIKKPKFNVGDYVRISREKQVFEKGYTWNWSEEIFKIVQVIPYAVPVYRLEDLDKDPIEGTFYEMEL
;
A
#
# COMPACT_ATOMS: atom_id res chain seq x y z
N MET A 1 -26.98 24.38 2.50
CA MET A 1 -27.57 24.24 3.84
C MET A 1 -26.84 25.20 4.76
N ARG A 2 -27.52 26.01 5.58
CA ARG A 2 -26.80 26.88 6.52
C ARG A 2 -26.43 26.07 7.77
N PRO A 3 -25.35 26.41 8.49
CA PRO A 3 -24.92 25.65 9.67
C PRO A 3 -26.01 25.47 10.74
N VAL A 4 -26.96 26.41 10.83
CA VAL A 4 -28.10 26.36 11.77
C VAL A 4 -29.16 25.31 11.41
N ASP A 5 -29.22 24.90 10.14
CA ASP A 5 -30.24 23.97 9.64
C ASP A 5 -29.81 22.49 9.81
N VAL A 6 -28.62 22.21 10.38
CA VAL A 6 -28.07 20.85 10.54
C VAL A 6 -28.58 20.23 11.84
N THR A 7 -29.52 19.31 11.72
CA THR A 7 -30.10 18.52 12.81
C THR A 7 -29.49 17.10 12.85
N PRO A 8 -29.49 16.39 14.00
CA PRO A 8 -28.90 15.05 14.13
C PRO A 8 -29.49 14.01 13.17
N ASP A 9 -30.79 14.12 12.89
CA ASP A 9 -31.54 13.33 11.91
C ASP A 9 -31.07 13.52 10.46
N ARG A 10 -30.38 14.63 10.17
CA ARG A 10 -29.96 15.01 8.82
C ARG A 10 -28.49 14.77 8.53
N VAL A 11 -27.76 14.22 9.51
CA VAL A 11 -26.34 13.90 9.42
C VAL A 11 -26.04 12.94 8.26
N LEU A 12 -26.88 11.91 8.06
CA LEU A 12 -26.68 10.93 6.99
C LEU A 12 -26.87 11.53 5.59
N GLU A 13 -27.83 12.44 5.43
CA GLU A 13 -28.09 13.16 4.17
C GLU A 13 -26.90 14.07 3.82
N VAL A 14 -26.40 14.81 4.80
CA VAL A 14 -25.21 15.67 4.66
C VAL A 14 -23.97 14.83 4.34
N TYR A 15 -23.77 13.71 5.04
CA TYR A 15 -22.66 12.80 4.80
C TYR A 15 -22.69 12.25 3.37
N ASN A 16 -23.83 11.73 2.93
CA ASN A 16 -23.98 11.24 1.56
C ASN A 16 -23.74 12.37 0.55
N ASN A 17 -24.28 13.57 0.75
CA ASN A 17 -24.03 14.70 -0.15
C ASN A 17 -22.56 15.16 -0.20
N LEU A 18 -21.78 14.98 0.87
CA LEU A 18 -20.35 15.30 0.88
C LEU A 18 -19.49 14.20 0.25
N TYR A 19 -19.91 12.94 0.37
CA TYR A 19 -19.08 11.78 0.05
C TYR A 19 -19.64 10.85 -1.06
N HIS A 20 -20.76 11.21 -1.73
CA HIS A 20 -21.43 10.38 -2.76
C HIS A 20 -20.61 10.08 -4.04
N GLY A 21 -19.35 10.51 -4.09
CA GLY A 21 -18.44 10.31 -5.23
C GLY A 21 -17.06 9.80 -4.82
N MET A 22 -16.81 9.50 -3.54
CA MET A 22 -15.57 8.83 -3.14
C MET A 22 -15.61 7.36 -3.56
N ASN A 23 -15.35 7.13 -4.84
CA ASN A 23 -15.04 5.81 -5.35
C ASN A 23 -13.65 5.44 -4.83
N ASN A 24 -13.61 4.68 -3.73
CA ASN A 24 -12.41 3.96 -3.32
C ASN A 24 -12.15 2.83 -4.32
N SER A 25 -11.64 3.17 -5.50
CA SER A 25 -11.24 2.17 -6.48
C SER A 25 -10.08 1.38 -5.90
N ILE A 26 -10.35 0.10 -5.63
CA ILE A 26 -9.31 -0.83 -5.21
C ILE A 26 -8.34 -0.94 -6.39
N LYS A 27 -7.09 -0.50 -6.20
CA LYS A 27 -6.06 -0.70 -7.20
C LYS A 27 -5.82 -2.20 -7.39
N LYS A 28 -5.66 -2.62 -8.64
CA LYS A 28 -5.30 -4.01 -8.93
C LYS A 28 -3.85 -4.25 -8.49
N PRO A 29 -3.56 -5.35 -7.77
CA PRO A 29 -2.20 -5.70 -7.41
C PRO A 29 -1.39 -6.02 -8.68
N LYS A 30 -0.15 -5.53 -8.73
CA LYS A 30 0.80 -5.81 -9.82
C LYS A 30 1.46 -7.18 -9.70
N PHE A 31 1.69 -7.62 -8.46
CA PHE A 31 2.37 -8.88 -8.16
C PHE A 31 1.41 -9.92 -7.57
N ASN A 32 1.79 -11.19 -7.69
CA ASN A 32 1.02 -12.32 -7.22
C ASN A 32 1.76 -13.08 -6.10
N VAL A 33 1.02 -13.92 -5.38
CA VAL A 33 1.62 -14.85 -4.41
C VAL A 33 2.55 -15.81 -5.15
N GLY A 34 3.78 -15.95 -4.67
CA GLY A 34 4.82 -16.77 -5.27
C GLY A 34 5.84 -16.01 -6.11
N ASP A 35 5.58 -14.74 -6.44
CA ASP A 35 6.55 -13.91 -7.17
C ASP A 35 7.76 -13.58 -6.30
N TYR A 36 8.94 -13.51 -6.95
CA TYR A 36 10.18 -13.12 -6.32
C TYR A 36 10.46 -11.63 -6.55
N VAL A 37 10.69 -10.89 -5.48
CA VAL A 37 10.85 -9.43 -5.46
C VAL A 37 12.07 -9.03 -4.63
N ARG A 38 12.52 -7.78 -4.76
CA ARG A 38 13.56 -7.19 -3.91
C ARG A 38 13.00 -5.93 -3.26
N ILE A 39 13.46 -5.59 -2.07
CA ILE A 39 12.97 -4.39 -1.38
C ILE A 39 13.84 -3.20 -1.81
N SER A 40 13.22 -2.07 -2.14
CA SER A 40 13.92 -0.82 -2.42
C SER A 40 14.74 -0.37 -1.20
N ARG A 41 15.94 0.16 -1.44
CA ARG A 41 16.83 0.67 -0.39
C ARG A 41 16.67 2.17 -0.23
N GLU A 42 16.70 2.64 1.02
CA GLU A 42 16.85 4.06 1.31
C GLU A 42 18.21 4.57 0.84
N LYS A 43 18.20 5.62 0.01
CA LYS A 43 19.42 6.26 -0.48
C LYS A 43 19.91 7.32 0.48
N GLN A 44 21.22 7.38 0.68
CA GLN A 44 21.83 8.54 1.33
C GLN A 44 22.00 9.72 0.36
N VAL A 45 21.99 10.94 0.89
CA VAL A 45 22.04 12.19 0.10
C VAL A 45 23.25 12.28 -0.83
N PHE A 46 24.37 11.65 -0.47
CA PHE A 46 25.64 11.69 -1.22
C PHE A 46 26.04 10.32 -1.79
N GLU A 47 25.07 9.47 -2.05
CA GLU A 47 25.33 8.13 -2.57
C GLU A 47 25.75 8.18 -4.04
N LYS A 48 26.78 7.39 -4.39
CA LYS A 48 27.31 7.37 -5.75
C LYS A 48 26.30 6.72 -6.69
N GLY A 49 26.10 7.31 -7.86
CA GLY A 49 25.08 6.89 -8.83
C GLY A 49 25.22 5.47 -9.39
N TYR A 50 26.35 4.79 -9.18
CA TYR A 50 26.55 3.39 -9.55
C TYR A 50 26.03 2.38 -8.52
N THR A 51 25.57 2.85 -7.36
CA THR A 51 25.09 1.96 -6.29
C THR A 51 23.66 1.54 -6.58
N TRP A 52 23.34 0.25 -6.39
CA TRP A 52 21.99 -0.27 -6.63
C TRP A 52 20.97 0.29 -5.62
N ASN A 53 19.72 0.42 -6.06
CA ASN A 53 18.62 0.99 -5.29
C ASN A 53 17.77 -0.08 -4.59
N TRP A 54 18.22 -1.32 -4.56
CA TRP A 54 17.49 -2.47 -4.02
C TRP A 54 18.36 -3.25 -3.04
N SER A 55 17.72 -4.04 -2.18
CA SER A 55 18.36 -5.04 -1.33
C SER A 55 19.13 -6.06 -2.18
N GLU A 56 20.21 -6.61 -1.63
CA GLU A 56 20.89 -7.75 -2.24
C GLU A 56 20.04 -9.03 -2.11
N GLU A 57 19.26 -9.12 -1.03
CA GLU A 57 18.38 -10.24 -0.71
C GLU A 57 17.12 -10.25 -1.59
N ILE A 58 16.68 -11.47 -1.92
CA ILE A 58 15.50 -11.76 -2.74
C ILE A 58 14.43 -12.35 -1.82
N PHE A 59 13.21 -11.86 -1.97
CA PHE A 59 12.09 -12.26 -1.15
C PHE A 59 10.98 -12.85 -2.01
N LYS A 60 10.13 -13.65 -1.39
CA LYS A 60 8.96 -14.24 -2.04
C LYS A 60 7.68 -13.68 -1.45
N ILE A 61 6.73 -13.31 -2.31
CA ILE A 61 5.43 -12.83 -1.86
C ILE A 61 4.61 -14.00 -1.34
N VAL A 62 4.25 -13.96 -0.06
CA VAL A 62 3.40 -14.99 0.59
C VAL A 62 1.92 -14.60 0.60
N GLN A 63 1.63 -13.31 0.60
CA GLN A 63 0.28 -12.81 0.69
C GLN A 63 0.13 -11.46 0.00
N VAL A 64 -0.97 -11.32 -0.75
CA VAL A 64 -1.44 -10.03 -1.30
C VAL A 64 -2.68 -9.61 -0.52
N ILE A 65 -2.64 -8.42 0.08
CA ILE A 65 -3.74 -7.89 0.89
C ILE A 65 -4.44 -6.78 0.10
N PRO A 66 -5.72 -6.96 -0.29
CA PRO A 66 -6.42 -6.04 -1.18
C PRO A 66 -7.06 -4.86 -0.42
N TYR A 67 -6.25 -3.93 0.07
CA TYR A 67 -6.71 -2.61 0.50
C TYR A 67 -6.94 -1.68 -0.71
N ALA A 68 -7.35 -0.42 -0.47
CA ALA A 68 -7.46 0.59 -1.54
C ALA A 68 -6.17 0.70 -2.37
N VAL A 69 -5.02 0.58 -1.72
CA VAL A 69 -3.71 0.33 -2.34
C VAL A 69 -3.23 -1.04 -1.85
N PRO A 70 -2.98 -2.02 -2.75
CA PRO A 70 -2.48 -3.33 -2.38
C PRO A 70 -1.19 -3.27 -1.59
N VAL A 71 -1.11 -4.11 -0.56
CA VAL A 71 0.12 -4.35 0.21
C VAL A 71 0.47 -5.83 0.21
N TYR A 72 1.75 -6.13 0.38
CA TYR A 72 2.31 -7.46 0.23
C TYR A 72 3.00 -7.88 1.53
N ARG A 73 2.90 -9.17 1.87
CA ARG A 73 3.76 -9.79 2.88
C ARG A 73 4.78 -10.67 2.19
N LEU A 74 5.98 -10.69 2.75
CA LEU A 74 7.15 -11.35 2.18
C LEU A 74 7.68 -12.43 3.12
N GLU A 75 8.30 -13.45 2.54
CA GLU A 75 9.20 -14.40 3.20
C GLU A 75 10.57 -14.33 2.53
N ASP A 76 11.63 -14.67 3.27
CA ASP A 76 12.96 -14.89 2.70
C ASP A 76 13.05 -16.24 1.95
N LEU A 77 14.24 -16.59 1.48
CA LEU A 77 14.47 -17.87 0.79
C LEU A 77 14.48 -19.08 1.74
N ASP A 78 14.75 -18.86 3.02
CA ASP A 78 14.73 -19.87 4.09
C ASP A 78 13.31 -20.08 4.67
N LYS A 79 12.32 -19.33 4.15
CA LYS A 79 10.90 -19.31 4.54
C LYS A 79 10.62 -18.64 5.88
N ASP A 80 11.52 -17.78 6.33
CA ASP A 80 11.26 -16.91 7.47
C ASP A 80 10.42 -15.69 7.00
N PRO A 81 9.24 -15.47 7.62
CA PRO A 81 8.38 -14.35 7.26
C PRO A 81 9.00 -13.03 7.73
N ILE A 82 8.94 -12.03 6.86
CA ILE A 82 9.41 -10.68 7.19
C ILE A 82 8.34 -9.94 7.96
N GLU A 83 8.74 -9.33 9.07
CA GLU A 83 7.84 -8.46 9.81
C GLU A 83 7.49 -7.20 9.01
N GLY A 84 6.19 -6.97 8.84
CA GLY A 84 5.65 -5.79 8.16
C GLY A 84 4.82 -6.11 6.92
N THR A 85 4.45 -5.06 6.21
CA THR A 85 3.72 -5.11 4.94
C THR A 85 4.29 -4.04 4.02
N PHE A 86 4.51 -4.40 2.77
CA PHE A 86 5.19 -3.54 1.80
C PHE A 86 4.23 -3.08 0.71
N TYR A 87 4.37 -1.85 0.27
CA TYR A 87 3.68 -1.31 -0.89
C TYR A 87 4.38 -1.74 -2.19
N GLU A 88 3.64 -1.68 -3.30
CA GLU A 88 4.20 -1.93 -4.64
C GLU A 88 5.42 -1.06 -4.98
N MET A 89 5.50 0.17 -4.44
CA MET A 89 6.61 1.09 -4.71
C MET A 89 7.89 0.73 -3.93
N GLU A 90 7.75 -0.09 -2.89
CA GLU A 90 8.84 -0.55 -2.04
C GLU A 90 9.43 -1.88 -2.54
N LEU A 91 8.83 -2.50 -3.57
CA LEU A 91 9.20 -3.77 -4.20
C LEU A 91 9.67 -3.56 -5.65
#